data_AF-A0A3N4LQG5-F1
#
_entry.id   AF-A0A3N4LQG5-F1
#
_cell.length_a   1.000
_cell.length_b   1.000
_cell.length_c   1.000
_cell.angle_alpha   90.00
_cell.angle_beta   90.00
_cell.angle_gamma   90.00
#
_symmetry.space_group_name_H-M   'P 1'
#
loop_
_entity.id
_entity.type
_entity.pdbx_description
1 polymer ?
#
loop_
_entity_poly.entity_id
_entity_poly.type
_entity_poly.pdbx_seq_one_letter_code
_entity_poly.pdbx_strand_id
1 'polypeptide(L)'
;LNDKAYQKMFEVLFSVLTRDKAVYVRSSKKGDILTLESSTLRTAVQHGVQLLKAKTVKNLIQHITGVLPHPRGGLCEPLKLDHIRSLRTVLEYTPHVENLPRSEWMDLVNFCCQFIQADIIPHGEDLDEPEVKPKGRGTRVGGRPSLSRNLSSLSRVPITANSKMKTEIEELMHCLHLLLQVPNAPIIQPDETLEEVATEAILAFLQAHKTLTSAHVAAYSALNCVLKTVSTNKVKLAGSIAREIPRLIGRPWESKPGPALKEEMLISLMYSLPHLSAYLKELDGEHDEEKLEDIKEGLDNLLETFMKEYAESGGKITAEQLQLDDIDFPDPSIPVDISGSPLTLSSFSLKADDSTRPEVAWMILQIIAMMVSMLDTNISNQSSTESRRKRRRKSKRLETQSRFNQILQQAGSYAPRSKTVALQLIPFLLEERITRPGKPLSVSEWRRIMADLSLIASEDSTVNSSWAMLGIARSVVPQFSSADT
;
A
#
# COMPACT_ATOMS: atom_id res chain seq x y z
N LEU A 1 27.43 -30.11 8.09
CA LEU A 1 27.30 -29.89 9.55
C LEU A 1 25.89 -30.28 9.98
N ASN A 2 25.68 -30.75 11.21
CA ASN A 2 24.32 -30.99 11.74
C ASN A 2 23.93 -29.88 12.72
N ASP A 3 22.65 -29.78 13.08
CA ASP A 3 22.11 -28.76 14.01
C ASP A 3 22.96 -28.62 15.29
N LYS A 4 23.37 -29.73 15.92
CA LYS A 4 24.21 -29.72 17.13
C LYS A 4 25.56 -29.02 16.92
N ALA A 5 26.16 -29.18 15.73
CA ALA A 5 27.41 -28.51 15.40
C ALA A 5 27.20 -27.01 15.17
N TYR A 6 26.11 -26.61 14.52
CA TYR A 6 25.72 -25.19 14.39
C TYR A 6 25.42 -24.55 15.73
N GLN A 7 24.70 -25.24 16.62
CA GLN A 7 24.40 -24.74 17.96
C GLN A 7 25.70 -24.43 18.73
N LYS A 8 26.67 -25.35 18.75
CA LYS A 8 27.98 -25.11 19.39
C LYS A 8 28.74 -23.95 18.75
N MET A 9 28.73 -23.86 17.42
CA MET A 9 29.37 -22.78 16.68
C MET A 9 28.76 -21.42 17.06
N PHE A 10 27.43 -21.34 17.08
CA PHE A 10 26.69 -20.15 17.48
C PHE A 10 26.91 -19.79 18.94
N GLU A 11 26.90 -20.74 19.87
CA GLU A 11 27.20 -20.47 21.29
C GLU A 11 28.57 -19.80 21.48
N VAL A 12 29.59 -20.30 20.77
CA VAL A 12 30.93 -19.68 20.78
C VAL A 12 30.89 -18.28 20.18
N LEU A 13 30.31 -18.12 18.99
CA LEU A 13 30.19 -16.81 18.32
C LEU A 13 29.43 -15.80 19.19
N PHE A 14 28.32 -16.20 19.80
CA PHE A 14 27.51 -15.37 20.69
C PHE A 14 28.32 -14.87 21.88
N SER A 15 29.08 -15.76 22.53
CA SER A 15 29.92 -15.40 23.67
C SER A 15 30.99 -14.37 23.31
N VAL A 16 31.61 -14.52 22.13
CA VAL A 16 32.64 -13.62 21.64
C VAL A 16 32.03 -12.26 21.27
N LEU A 17 30.94 -12.25 20.49
CA LEU A 17 30.22 -11.05 20.09
C LEU A 17 29.73 -10.23 21.29
N THR A 18 29.13 -10.87 22.29
CA THR A 18 28.65 -10.17 23.49
C THR A 18 29.80 -9.54 24.28
N ARG A 19 30.92 -10.24 24.42
CA ARG A 19 32.12 -9.70 25.09
C ARG A 19 32.70 -8.51 24.33
N ASP A 20 32.84 -8.65 23.02
CA ASP A 20 33.51 -7.63 22.20
C ASP A 20 32.59 -6.41 22.00
N LYS A 21 31.27 -6.59 21.92
CA LYS A 21 30.28 -5.50 21.97
C LYS A 21 30.41 -4.71 23.27
N ALA A 22 30.55 -5.37 24.42
CA ALA A 22 30.70 -4.68 25.69
C ALA A 22 31.96 -3.79 25.75
N VAL A 23 33.04 -4.19 25.07
CA VAL A 23 34.26 -3.38 24.92
C VAL A 23 34.02 -2.19 23.98
N TYR A 24 33.33 -2.43 22.86
CA TYR A 24 32.97 -1.39 21.90
C TYR A 24 32.07 -0.32 22.53
N VAL A 25 31.00 -0.70 23.24
CA VAL A 25 30.10 0.26 23.90
C VAL A 25 30.83 1.17 24.90
N ARG A 26 31.88 0.66 25.57
CA ARG A 26 32.64 1.44 26.56
C ARG A 26 33.70 2.36 25.95
N SER A 27 34.24 2.02 24.78
CA SER A 27 35.47 2.66 24.29
C SER A 27 35.53 2.90 22.77
N SER A 28 34.48 2.54 22.03
CA SER A 28 34.39 2.51 20.57
C SER A 28 35.52 1.74 19.86
N LYS A 29 36.30 0.94 20.61
CA LYS A 29 37.35 0.05 20.10
C LYS A 29 36.73 -1.25 19.60
N LYS A 30 37.42 -1.96 18.70
CA LYS A 30 37.00 -3.23 18.08
C LYS A 30 35.84 -3.15 17.07
N GLY A 31 35.54 -1.98 16.52
CA GLY A 31 34.51 -1.85 15.47
C GLY A 31 34.74 -2.82 14.30
N ASP A 32 35.95 -2.85 13.74
CA ASP A 32 36.28 -3.73 12.60
C ASP A 32 36.19 -5.23 12.93
N ILE A 33 36.52 -5.60 14.18
CA ILE A 33 36.43 -6.99 14.65
C ILE A 33 34.97 -7.40 14.75
N LEU A 34 34.11 -6.54 15.31
CA LEU A 34 32.67 -6.80 15.40
C LEU A 34 32.04 -6.93 14.01
N THR A 35 32.44 -6.11 13.05
CA THR A 35 31.98 -6.25 11.66
C THR A 35 32.37 -7.61 11.07
N LEU A 36 33.60 -8.08 11.31
CA LEU A 36 34.05 -9.40 10.85
C LEU A 36 33.30 -10.55 11.53
N GLU A 37 33.06 -10.45 12.83
CA GLU A 37 32.30 -11.44 13.61
C GLU A 37 30.83 -11.49 13.16
N SER A 38 30.23 -10.32 12.91
CA SER A 38 28.88 -10.17 12.36
C SER A 38 28.74 -10.80 10.98
N SER A 39 29.70 -10.55 10.08
CA SER A 39 29.75 -11.17 8.76
C SER A 39 29.96 -12.69 8.82
N THR A 40 30.75 -13.16 9.79
CA THR A 40 30.96 -14.59 10.04
C THR A 40 29.66 -15.26 10.49
N LEU A 41 28.91 -14.63 11.41
CA LEU A 41 27.59 -15.09 11.84
C LEU A 41 26.64 -15.16 10.64
N ARG A 42 26.56 -14.10 9.83
CA ARG A 42 25.72 -14.06 8.63
C ARG A 42 26.02 -15.20 7.67
N THR A 43 27.30 -15.42 7.38
CA THR A 43 27.73 -16.50 6.48
C THR A 43 27.36 -17.88 7.04
N ALA A 44 27.55 -18.10 8.35
CA ALA A 44 27.16 -19.35 9.00
C ALA A 44 25.64 -19.59 8.92
N VAL A 45 24.82 -18.54 9.12
CA VAL A 45 23.36 -18.61 8.99
C VAL A 45 22.95 -18.91 7.55
N GLN A 46 23.51 -18.21 6.55
CA GLN A 46 23.20 -18.41 5.13
C GLN A 46 23.42 -19.85 4.66
N HIS A 47 24.53 -20.48 5.09
CA HIS A 47 24.80 -21.87 4.72
C HIS A 47 24.09 -22.90 5.62
N GLY A 48 23.63 -22.48 6.80
CA GLY A 48 23.10 -23.37 7.83
C GLY A 48 21.59 -23.36 8.00
N VAL A 49 20.87 -22.37 7.45
CA VAL A 49 19.48 -22.06 7.83
C VAL A 49 18.55 -23.27 7.79
N GLN A 50 18.59 -24.08 6.73
CA GLN A 50 17.72 -25.26 6.57
C GLN A 50 18.06 -26.41 7.53
N LEU A 51 19.25 -26.39 8.14
CA LEU A 51 19.73 -27.40 9.06
C LEU A 51 19.45 -27.05 10.52
N LEU A 52 19.02 -25.82 10.81
CA LEU A 52 18.74 -25.35 12.15
C LEU A 52 17.40 -25.89 12.65
N LYS A 53 17.35 -26.34 13.90
CA LYS A 53 16.09 -26.70 14.57
C LYS A 53 15.51 -25.52 15.33
N ALA A 54 14.21 -25.61 15.65
CA ALA A 54 13.45 -24.56 16.34
C ALA A 54 14.16 -23.96 17.57
N LYS A 55 14.83 -24.78 18.40
CA LYS A 55 15.60 -24.29 19.56
C LYS A 55 16.80 -23.44 19.15
N THR A 56 17.56 -23.87 18.15
CA THR A 56 18.72 -23.14 17.63
C THR A 56 18.30 -21.83 16.99
N VAL A 57 17.20 -21.85 16.22
CA VAL A 57 16.58 -20.66 15.61
C VAL A 57 16.14 -19.67 16.67
N LYS A 58 15.41 -20.14 17.69
CA LYS A 58 15.01 -19.32 18.83
C LYS A 58 16.21 -18.64 19.50
N ASN A 59 17.24 -19.41 19.84
CA ASN A 59 18.44 -18.87 20.47
C ASN A 59 19.14 -17.82 19.59
N LEU A 60 19.16 -18.03 18.27
CA LEU A 60 19.73 -17.09 17.31
C LEU A 60 18.93 -15.78 17.25
N ILE A 61 17.60 -15.86 17.16
CA ILE A 61 16.71 -14.69 17.17
C ILE A 61 16.91 -13.90 18.46
N GLN A 62 16.85 -14.56 19.62
CA GLN A 62 17.05 -13.94 20.94
C GLN A 62 18.43 -13.28 21.07
N HIS A 63 19.46 -13.93 20.53
CA HIS A 63 20.79 -13.33 20.51
C HIS A 63 20.82 -12.06 19.67
N ILE A 64 20.29 -12.11 18.44
CA ILE A 64 20.26 -10.95 17.55
C ILE A 64 19.46 -9.81 18.19
N THR A 65 18.23 -10.05 18.64
CA THR A 65 17.38 -9.00 19.23
C THR A 65 17.94 -8.45 20.54
N GLY A 66 18.69 -9.25 21.31
CA GLY A 66 19.36 -8.79 22.54
C GLY A 66 20.69 -8.04 22.30
N VAL A 67 21.46 -8.43 21.29
CA VAL A 67 22.79 -7.86 21.00
C VAL A 67 22.73 -6.70 20.03
N LEU A 68 21.66 -6.53 19.25
CA LEU A 68 21.60 -5.45 18.27
C LEU A 68 21.33 -4.05 18.86
N PRO A 69 20.45 -3.87 19.87
CA PRO A 69 20.20 -2.55 20.47
C PRO A 69 21.44 -1.96 21.13
N HIS A 70 21.70 -0.68 20.89
CA HIS A 70 22.77 0.06 21.55
C HIS A 70 22.25 0.71 22.86
N PRO A 71 22.99 0.68 23.98
CA PRO A 71 22.48 1.20 25.26
C PRO A 71 22.17 2.70 25.28
N ARG A 72 22.76 3.48 24.37
CA ARG A 72 22.46 4.92 24.18
C ARG A 72 21.32 5.18 23.20
N GLY A 73 20.57 4.15 22.81
CA GLY A 73 19.56 4.22 21.75
C GLY A 73 20.10 3.81 20.38
N GLY A 74 19.19 3.45 19.47
CA GLY A 74 19.52 3.00 18.12
C GLY A 74 20.10 1.59 18.03
N LEU A 75 20.56 1.22 16.84
CA LEU A 75 21.18 -0.07 16.54
C LEU A 75 22.71 0.04 16.67
N CYS A 76 23.36 -1.04 17.07
CA CYS A 76 24.82 -1.11 17.14
C CYS A 76 25.42 -1.08 15.73
N GLU A 77 25.99 0.06 15.34
CA GLU A 77 26.56 0.33 14.00
C GLU A 77 27.38 -0.82 13.37
N PRO A 78 28.38 -1.42 14.05
CA PRO A 78 29.18 -2.50 13.43
C PRO A 78 28.40 -3.80 13.23
N LEU A 79 27.25 -3.98 13.89
CA LEU A 79 26.47 -5.23 13.87
C LEU A 79 25.21 -5.11 13.00
N LYS A 80 24.61 -3.91 12.93
CA LYS A 80 23.24 -3.66 12.46
C LYS A 80 22.89 -4.40 11.16
N LEU A 81 23.64 -4.17 10.09
CA LEU A 81 23.25 -4.65 8.76
C LEU A 81 23.34 -6.18 8.64
N ASP A 82 24.46 -6.76 9.05
CA ASP A 82 24.71 -8.20 8.92
C ASP A 82 23.85 -9.03 9.87
N HIS A 83 23.55 -8.51 11.07
CA HIS A 83 22.61 -9.17 11.99
C HIS A 83 21.17 -9.11 11.47
N ILE A 84 20.70 -7.96 10.94
CA ILE A 84 19.35 -7.88 10.36
C ILE A 84 19.24 -8.77 9.13
N ARG A 85 20.27 -8.83 8.28
CA ARG A 85 20.31 -9.78 7.14
C ARG A 85 20.32 -11.24 7.58
N SER A 86 20.99 -11.55 8.69
CA SER A 86 20.94 -12.89 9.29
C SER A 86 19.52 -13.22 9.74
N LEU A 87 18.84 -12.26 10.38
CA LEU A 87 17.45 -12.37 10.81
C LEU A 87 16.53 -12.61 9.61
N ARG A 88 16.64 -11.79 8.56
CA ARG A 88 15.92 -11.97 7.30
C ARG A 88 16.14 -13.36 6.71
N THR A 89 17.39 -13.82 6.62
CA THR A 89 17.72 -15.15 6.09
C THR A 89 17.02 -16.27 6.86
N VAL A 90 16.93 -16.15 8.20
CA VAL A 90 16.20 -17.11 9.05
C VAL A 90 14.70 -17.07 8.76
N LEU A 91 14.13 -15.88 8.60
CA LEU A 91 12.70 -15.67 8.37
C LEU A 91 12.25 -16.04 6.95
N GLU A 92 13.15 -15.99 5.96
CA GLU A 92 12.86 -16.42 4.58
C GLU A 92 12.58 -17.93 4.49
N TYR A 93 13.06 -18.72 5.47
CA TYR A 93 12.70 -20.13 5.56
C TYR A 93 11.40 -20.31 6.33
N THR A 94 10.27 -20.39 5.60
CA THR A 94 8.91 -20.46 6.14
C THR A 94 8.72 -21.41 7.33
N PRO A 95 9.27 -22.65 7.35
CA PRO A 95 9.10 -23.54 8.49
C PRO A 95 9.62 -22.99 9.82
N HIS A 96 10.61 -22.08 9.81
CA HIS A 96 11.10 -21.45 11.04
C HIS A 96 10.11 -20.45 11.61
N VAL A 97 9.45 -19.70 10.74
CA VAL A 97 8.49 -18.67 11.13
C VAL A 97 7.19 -19.32 11.61
N GLU A 98 6.70 -20.35 10.91
CA GLU A 98 5.48 -21.08 11.30
C GLU A 98 5.61 -21.77 12.66
N ASN A 99 6.81 -22.23 13.01
CA ASN A 99 7.10 -22.91 14.28
C ASN A 99 7.64 -21.96 15.36
N LEU A 100 7.68 -20.65 15.11
CA LEU A 100 8.16 -19.68 16.08
C LEU A 100 7.15 -19.59 17.24
N PRO A 101 7.59 -19.73 18.51
CA PRO A 101 6.68 -19.56 19.64
C PRO A 101 6.10 -18.15 19.62
N ARG A 102 4.82 -18.05 19.95
CA ARG A 102 4.08 -16.78 19.89
C ARG A 102 4.78 -15.62 20.62
N SER A 103 5.32 -15.85 21.81
CA SER A 103 6.06 -14.81 22.56
C SER A 103 7.25 -14.26 21.76
N GLU A 104 8.05 -15.15 21.16
CA GLU A 104 9.22 -14.75 20.37
C GLU A 104 8.81 -14.04 19.08
N TRP A 105 7.70 -14.45 18.46
CA TRP A 105 7.15 -13.77 17.29
C TRP A 105 6.72 -12.35 17.63
N MET A 106 6.02 -12.16 18.75
CA MET A 106 5.54 -10.84 19.20
C MET A 106 6.71 -9.93 19.57
N ASP A 107 7.71 -10.45 20.29
CA ASP A 107 8.95 -9.71 20.60
C ASP A 107 9.68 -9.27 19.33
N LEU A 108 9.71 -10.13 18.31
CA LEU A 108 10.39 -9.85 17.05
C LEU A 108 9.62 -8.83 16.18
N VAL A 109 8.29 -8.89 16.14
CA VAL A 109 7.47 -7.85 15.49
C VAL A 109 7.66 -6.51 16.18
N ASN A 110 7.60 -6.46 17.51
CA ASN A 110 7.85 -5.25 18.29
C ASN A 110 9.25 -4.70 18.04
N PHE A 111 10.26 -5.57 18.01
CA PHE A 111 11.64 -5.20 17.66
C PHE A 111 11.71 -4.52 16.28
N CYS A 112 11.11 -5.12 15.23
CA CYS A 112 11.09 -4.52 13.90
C CYS A 112 10.37 -3.16 13.91
N CYS A 113 9.18 -3.09 14.52
CA CYS A 113 8.37 -1.86 14.55
C CYS A 113 9.09 -0.72 15.27
N GLN A 114 9.69 -1.00 16.43
CA GLN A 114 10.42 -0.01 17.23
C GLN A 114 11.53 0.68 16.43
N PHE A 115 12.35 -0.09 15.71
CA PHE A 115 13.48 0.47 14.96
C PHE A 115 13.06 1.12 13.64
N ILE A 116 12.00 0.64 13.00
CA ILE A 116 11.39 1.31 11.84
C ILE A 116 10.87 2.70 12.26
N GLN A 117 10.15 2.78 13.38
CA GLN A 117 9.61 4.04 13.90
C GLN A 117 10.70 4.99 14.39
N ALA A 118 11.75 4.46 15.01
CA ALA A 118 12.87 5.28 15.51
C ALA A 118 13.64 6.01 14.39
N ASP A 119 13.66 5.50 13.16
CA ASP A 119 14.29 6.19 12.03
C ASP A 119 13.49 7.42 11.55
N ILE A 120 12.19 7.43 11.84
CA ILE A 120 11.25 8.45 11.35
C ILE A 120 11.22 9.66 12.27
N ILE A 121 11.41 9.45 13.58
CA ILE A 121 11.50 10.53 14.56
C ILE A 121 12.88 11.17 14.40
N PRO A 122 12.98 12.44 13.96
CA PRO A 122 14.26 13.13 13.98
C PRO A 122 14.69 13.17 15.44
N HIS A 123 15.86 12.59 15.76
CA HIS A 123 16.52 12.87 17.01
C HIS A 123 16.79 14.39 17.05
N GLY A 124 15.89 15.14 17.68
CA GLY A 124 16.26 16.42 18.24
C GLY A 124 17.37 16.14 19.25
N GLU A 125 18.52 16.75 19.05
CA GLU A 125 19.74 16.63 19.86
C GLU A 125 20.69 15.47 19.48
N ASP A 126 21.22 15.51 18.25
CA ASP A 126 22.65 15.19 18.09
C ASP A 126 23.44 16.33 18.75
N LEU A 127 23.70 16.20 20.05
CA LEU A 127 24.75 16.96 20.71
C LEU A 127 26.07 16.56 20.05
N ASP A 128 26.58 17.44 19.19
CA ASP A 128 27.93 17.40 18.64
C ASP A 128 28.94 17.07 19.76
N GLU A 129 29.41 15.82 19.80
CA GLU A 129 30.64 15.45 20.51
C GLU A 129 31.80 16.09 19.71
N PRO A 130 32.60 17.00 20.30
CA PRO A 130 33.63 17.70 19.55
C PRO A 130 34.79 16.75 19.27
N GLU A 131 34.91 16.35 18.00
CA GLU A 131 36.06 15.63 17.45
C GLU A 131 37.31 16.55 17.51
N VAL A 132 38.11 16.41 18.57
CA VAL A 132 39.37 17.16 18.73
C VAL A 132 40.40 16.68 17.70
N LYS A 133 40.51 17.40 16.59
CA LYS A 133 41.65 17.30 15.66
C LYS A 133 42.73 18.33 16.04
N PRO A 134 43.98 17.94 16.32
CA PRO A 134 45.06 18.88 16.49
C PRO A 134 45.72 19.17 15.14
N LYS A 135 45.74 20.44 14.74
CA LYS A 135 46.61 21.12 13.75
C LYS A 135 45.95 22.48 13.54
N GLY A 136 46.60 23.63 13.60
CA GLY A 136 47.97 24.00 13.30
C GLY A 136 47.90 25.51 13.01
N ARG A 137 48.95 26.22 13.40
CA ARG A 137 49.12 27.67 13.37
C ARG A 137 48.85 28.25 11.96
N GLY A 138 48.03 29.29 11.84
CA GLY A 138 47.79 29.97 10.56
C GLY A 138 46.90 31.21 10.67
N THR A 139 47.52 32.37 10.55
CA THR A 139 46.99 33.74 10.67
C THR A 139 46.14 34.22 9.48
N ARG A 140 45.20 35.14 9.79
CA ARG A 140 44.68 36.31 9.02
C ARG A 140 43.28 36.26 8.37
N VAL A 141 42.45 37.15 8.93
CA VAL A 141 41.67 38.25 8.29
C VAL A 141 40.44 37.91 7.43
N GLY A 142 39.28 38.34 7.93
CA GLY A 142 38.38 39.23 7.20
C GLY A 142 37.05 38.65 6.71
N GLY A 143 35.92 39.18 7.23
CA GLY A 143 34.61 39.11 6.56
C GLY A 143 33.41 38.81 7.46
N ARG A 144 32.83 39.84 8.10
CA ARG A 144 31.39 39.92 8.42
C ARG A 144 30.67 40.44 7.16
N PRO A 145 29.38 40.12 6.87
CA PRO A 145 28.20 40.43 7.71
C PRO A 145 27.11 39.32 7.61
N SER A 146 25.88 39.33 8.15
CA SER A 146 25.02 40.18 8.99
C SER A 146 23.93 39.22 9.53
N LEU A 147 23.47 39.49 10.75
CA LEU A 147 22.31 38.86 11.38
C LEU A 147 21.01 39.37 10.76
N SER A 148 20.06 38.48 10.45
CA SER A 148 18.64 38.83 10.41
C SER A 148 17.84 37.87 11.30
N ARG A 149 17.36 38.44 12.41
CA ARG A 149 16.37 37.87 13.31
C ARG A 149 15.01 37.97 12.62
N ASN A 150 14.25 36.88 12.58
CA ASN A 150 12.78 36.92 12.56
C ASN A 150 12.26 35.77 13.41
N LEU A 151 11.66 36.13 14.55
CA LEU A 151 10.89 35.29 15.45
C LEU A 151 9.41 35.62 15.21
N SER A 152 8.64 34.69 14.65
CA SER A 152 7.22 34.43 15.00
C SER A 152 6.53 33.56 13.94
N SER A 153 6.39 32.26 14.22
CA SER A 153 5.12 31.51 14.09
C SER A 153 5.37 30.01 14.34
N LEU A 154 4.67 29.50 15.35
CA LEU A 154 4.51 28.07 15.63
C LEU A 154 3.59 27.47 14.56
N SER A 155 4.11 26.52 13.78
CA SER A 155 3.48 25.25 13.36
C SER A 155 4.03 24.77 12.01
N ARG A 156 4.34 23.47 11.95
CA ARG A 156 5.01 22.71 10.87
C ARG A 156 6.52 22.93 10.78
N VAL A 157 7.24 22.10 11.56
CA VAL A 157 8.64 21.80 11.26
C VAL A 157 8.69 21.22 9.83
N PRO A 158 9.49 21.79 8.92
CA PRO A 158 9.74 21.15 7.65
C PRO A 158 10.59 19.92 7.92
N ILE A 159 10.00 18.73 7.73
CA ILE A 159 10.75 17.48 7.56
C ILE A 159 11.75 17.76 6.44
N THR A 160 13.03 17.89 6.79
CA THR A 160 14.12 18.08 5.84
C THR A 160 14.15 16.85 4.94
N ALA A 161 13.57 17.03 3.76
CA ALA A 161 13.50 16.06 2.71
C ALA A 161 14.92 15.67 2.25
N ASN A 162 15.13 14.37 2.08
CA ASN A 162 16.28 13.68 1.50
C ASN A 162 17.31 13.07 2.46
N SER A 163 16.93 12.58 3.64
CA SER A 163 17.69 11.46 4.20
C SER A 163 17.46 10.25 3.27
N LYS A 164 18.52 9.71 2.69
CA LYS A 164 18.44 8.43 1.98
C LYS A 164 17.97 7.40 3.02
N MET A 165 16.96 6.61 2.67
CA MET A 165 16.49 5.52 3.51
C MET A 165 17.69 4.62 3.85
N LYS A 166 17.88 4.32 5.13
CA LYS A 166 18.99 3.49 5.56
C LYS A 166 18.67 2.04 5.20
N THR A 167 19.66 1.31 4.67
CA THR A 167 19.49 -0.08 4.21
C THR A 167 19.04 -1.01 5.34
N GLU A 168 19.44 -0.77 6.59
CA GLU A 168 18.94 -1.53 7.73
C GLU A 168 17.42 -1.43 7.94
N ILE A 169 16.82 -0.28 7.64
CA ILE A 169 15.37 -0.07 7.76
C ILE A 169 14.64 -0.80 6.64
N GLU A 170 15.21 -0.82 5.43
CA GLU A 170 14.71 -1.67 4.33
C GLU A 170 14.68 -3.12 4.76
N GLU A 171 15.78 -3.66 5.27
CA GLU A 171 15.88 -5.06 5.69
C GLU A 171 14.93 -5.39 6.86
N LEU A 172 14.72 -4.46 7.81
CA LEU A 172 13.73 -4.61 8.88
C LEU A 172 12.30 -4.65 8.36
N MET A 173 11.96 -3.85 7.35
CA MET A 173 10.64 -3.89 6.72
C MET A 173 10.39 -5.24 6.03
N HIS A 174 11.41 -5.82 5.39
CA HIS A 174 11.31 -7.18 4.83
C HIS A 174 11.13 -8.23 5.94
N CYS A 175 11.84 -8.11 7.06
CA CYS A 175 11.64 -9.00 8.21
C CYS A 175 10.20 -8.91 8.75
N LEU A 176 9.66 -7.69 8.89
CA LEU A 176 8.29 -7.47 9.34
C LEU A 176 7.28 -8.11 8.39
N HIS A 177 7.47 -7.93 7.07
CA HIS A 177 6.63 -8.58 6.08
C HIS A 177 6.64 -10.10 6.19
N LEU A 178 7.82 -10.72 6.27
CA LEU A 178 7.97 -12.18 6.38
C LEU A 178 7.27 -12.74 7.63
N LEU A 179 7.29 -12.00 8.74
CA LEU A 179 6.60 -12.37 9.98
C LEU A 179 5.08 -12.32 9.85
N LEU A 180 4.55 -11.36 9.09
CA LEU A 180 3.11 -11.14 8.93
C LEU A 180 2.49 -12.00 7.80
N GLN A 181 3.30 -12.45 6.84
CA GLN A 181 2.82 -13.21 5.68
C GLN A 181 2.42 -14.66 6.02
N VAL A 182 2.95 -15.23 7.10
CA VAL A 182 2.67 -16.64 7.43
C VAL A 182 1.20 -16.87 7.78
N PRO A 183 0.59 -17.98 7.33
CA PRO A 183 -0.85 -18.22 7.47
C PRO A 183 -1.29 -18.36 8.93
N ASN A 184 -0.38 -18.76 9.83
CA ASN A 184 -0.61 -18.90 11.26
C ASN A 184 -0.09 -17.71 12.09
N ALA A 185 0.17 -16.57 11.44
CA ALA A 185 0.67 -15.37 12.13
C ALA A 185 -0.32 -14.93 13.23
N PRO A 186 0.12 -14.79 14.49
CA PRO A 186 -0.75 -14.41 15.60
C PRO A 186 -1.03 -12.91 15.63
N ILE A 187 -1.53 -12.34 14.52
CA ILE A 187 -1.73 -10.89 14.33
C ILE A 187 -2.75 -10.31 15.31
N ILE A 188 -3.92 -10.95 15.45
CA ILE A 188 -4.98 -10.47 16.33
C ILE A 188 -4.88 -11.17 17.67
N GLN A 189 -4.73 -10.39 18.73
CA GLN A 189 -4.72 -10.90 20.10
C GLN A 189 -5.72 -10.16 21.01
N PRO A 190 -6.37 -10.86 21.96
CA PRO A 190 -7.35 -10.25 22.85
C PRO A 190 -6.76 -9.19 23.78
N ASP A 191 -5.54 -9.40 24.26
CA ASP A 191 -4.92 -8.63 25.34
C ASP A 191 -3.77 -7.72 24.85
N GLU A 192 -3.47 -7.72 23.56
CA GLU A 192 -2.33 -7.00 22.98
C GLU A 192 -2.76 -6.15 21.78
N THR A 193 -2.13 -4.98 21.63
CA THR A 193 -2.38 -4.01 20.56
C THR A 193 -1.37 -4.14 19.42
N LEU A 194 -0.86 -5.35 19.18
CA LEU A 194 0.24 -5.57 18.24
C LEU A 194 -0.14 -5.22 16.80
N GLU A 195 -1.37 -5.52 16.38
CA GLU A 195 -1.84 -5.12 15.06
C GLU A 195 -1.88 -3.59 14.89
N GLU A 196 -2.15 -2.84 15.96
CA GLU A 196 -2.10 -1.37 15.96
C GLU A 196 -0.66 -0.88 15.84
N VAL A 197 0.27 -1.46 16.61
CA VAL A 197 1.71 -1.12 16.57
C VAL A 197 2.32 -1.42 15.20
N ALA A 198 2.04 -2.59 14.64
CA ALA A 198 2.51 -2.97 13.32
C ALA A 198 1.92 -2.05 12.23
N THR A 199 0.63 -1.75 12.32
CA THR A 199 -0.04 -0.80 11.41
C THR A 199 0.61 0.57 11.49
N GLU A 200 0.80 1.11 12.69
CA GLU A 200 1.41 2.42 12.90
C GLU A 200 2.83 2.48 12.32
N ALA A 201 3.66 1.46 12.56
CA ALA A 201 5.00 1.39 12.00
C ALA A 201 5.02 1.35 10.47
N ILE A 202 4.13 0.55 9.85
CA ILE A 202 4.02 0.44 8.39
C ILE A 202 3.52 1.76 7.78
N LEU A 203 2.46 2.35 8.34
CA LEU A 203 1.92 3.62 7.84
C LEU A 203 2.93 4.75 7.99
N ALA A 204 3.61 4.84 9.14
CA ALA A 204 4.65 5.83 9.38
C ALA A 204 5.79 5.67 8.36
N PHE A 205 6.23 4.44 8.08
CA PHE A 205 7.25 4.16 7.07
C PHE A 205 6.82 4.65 5.67
N LEU A 206 5.60 4.31 5.24
CA LEU A 206 5.06 4.70 3.93
C LEU A 206 4.92 6.23 3.81
N GLN A 207 4.59 6.93 4.91
CA GLN A 207 4.47 8.39 4.94
C GLN A 207 5.84 9.09 4.92
N ALA A 208 6.80 8.57 5.68
CA ALA A 208 8.11 9.17 5.86
C ALA A 208 9.01 8.99 4.63
N HIS A 209 9.04 7.78 4.05
CA HIS A 209 9.97 7.43 3.00
C HIS A 209 9.37 7.54 1.61
N LYS A 210 9.75 8.62 0.93
CA LYS A 210 9.14 9.05 -0.33
C LYS A 210 9.82 8.46 -1.57
N THR A 211 11.06 7.99 -1.43
CA THR A 211 11.84 7.37 -2.51
C THR A 211 11.48 5.90 -2.56
N LEU A 212 10.97 5.42 -3.70
CA LEU A 212 10.53 4.04 -3.84
C LEU A 212 11.71 3.08 -3.88
N THR A 213 11.67 2.05 -3.03
CA THR A 213 12.64 0.96 -3.00
C THR A 213 11.90 -0.38 -2.89
N SER A 214 12.62 -1.50 -2.89
CA SER A 214 11.98 -2.82 -2.71
C SER A 214 11.27 -2.94 -1.37
N ALA A 215 11.66 -2.13 -0.37
CA ALA A 215 11.01 -2.10 0.93
C ALA A 215 9.57 -1.56 0.87
N HIS A 216 9.21 -0.75 -0.15
CA HIS A 216 7.81 -0.34 -0.34
C HIS A 216 6.92 -1.50 -0.76
N VAL A 217 7.43 -2.43 -1.56
CA VAL A 217 6.70 -3.67 -1.88
C VAL A 217 6.44 -4.42 -0.59
N ALA A 218 7.48 -4.71 0.20
CA ALA A 218 7.34 -5.39 1.49
C ALA A 218 6.39 -4.66 2.46
N ALA A 219 6.42 -3.32 2.50
CA ALA A 219 5.53 -2.53 3.36
C ALA A 219 4.06 -2.64 2.95
N TYR A 220 3.75 -2.54 1.65
CA TYR A 220 2.37 -2.75 1.17
C TYR A 220 1.92 -4.20 1.32
N SER A 221 2.79 -5.19 1.04
CA SER A 221 2.48 -6.61 1.28
C SER A 221 2.21 -6.89 2.76
N ALA A 222 3.00 -6.31 3.67
CA ALA A 222 2.77 -6.39 5.11
C ALA A 222 1.43 -5.77 5.51
N LEU A 223 1.11 -4.59 4.97
CA LEU A 223 -0.17 -3.92 5.19
C LEU A 223 -1.35 -4.76 4.69
N ASN A 224 -1.20 -5.41 3.54
CA ASN A 224 -2.20 -6.31 2.96
C ASN A 224 -2.45 -7.54 3.85
N CYS A 225 -1.41 -8.10 4.47
CA CYS A 225 -1.54 -9.19 5.45
C CYS A 225 -2.33 -8.75 6.69
N VAL A 226 -2.03 -7.55 7.20
CA VAL A 226 -2.76 -6.96 8.34
C VAL A 226 -4.21 -6.70 7.93
N LEU A 227 -4.46 -5.97 6.84
CA LEU A 227 -5.80 -5.63 6.33
C LEU A 227 -6.66 -6.87 6.10
N LYS A 228 -6.12 -7.92 5.50
CA LYS A 228 -6.82 -9.20 5.30
C LYS A 228 -7.34 -9.77 6.62
N THR A 229 -6.56 -9.64 7.69
CA THR A 229 -6.89 -10.19 9.01
C THR A 229 -7.82 -9.25 9.80
N VAL A 230 -7.56 -7.94 9.79
CA VAL A 230 -8.33 -6.97 10.59
C VAL A 230 -9.66 -6.56 9.95
N SER A 231 -9.83 -6.75 8.64
CA SER A 231 -11.04 -6.32 7.91
C SER A 231 -12.34 -6.86 8.50
N THR A 232 -12.35 -8.09 9.02
CA THR A 232 -13.54 -8.71 9.62
C THR A 232 -13.54 -8.64 11.14
N ASN A 233 -12.37 -8.62 11.77
CA ASN A 233 -12.22 -8.77 13.20
C ASN A 233 -12.11 -7.42 13.96
N LYS A 234 -11.47 -6.42 13.36
CA LYS A 234 -11.24 -5.08 13.94
C LYS A 234 -11.57 -3.99 12.92
N VAL A 235 -12.86 -3.91 12.56
CA VAL A 235 -13.39 -2.99 11.51
C VAL A 235 -12.99 -1.53 11.73
N LYS A 236 -12.93 -1.07 12.99
CA LYS A 236 -12.50 0.32 13.30
C LYS A 236 -11.05 0.60 12.89
N LEU A 237 -10.15 -0.35 13.14
CA LEU A 237 -8.75 -0.26 12.73
C LEU A 237 -8.67 -0.32 11.20
N ALA A 238 -9.36 -1.26 10.56
CA ALA A 238 -9.43 -1.34 9.10
C ALA A 238 -9.93 -0.03 8.46
N GLY A 239 -10.97 0.57 9.04
CA GLY A 239 -11.48 1.89 8.66
C GLY A 239 -10.44 3.00 8.82
N SER A 240 -9.67 3.01 9.93
CA SER A 240 -8.60 3.99 10.11
C SER A 240 -7.49 3.88 9.06
N ILE A 241 -7.09 2.66 8.70
CA ILE A 241 -6.11 2.38 7.64
C ILE A 241 -6.66 2.85 6.29
N ALA A 242 -7.89 2.49 5.99
CA ALA A 242 -8.53 2.77 4.71
C ALA A 242 -8.61 4.28 4.38
N ARG A 243 -8.62 5.16 5.38
CA ARG A 243 -8.59 6.62 5.19
C ARG A 243 -7.24 7.13 4.68
N GLU A 244 -6.15 6.49 5.09
CA GLU A 244 -4.80 6.91 4.70
C GLU A 244 -4.42 6.40 3.31
N ILE A 245 -4.92 5.21 2.94
CA ILE A 245 -4.55 4.50 1.70
C ILE A 245 -4.63 5.36 0.44
N PRO A 246 -5.69 6.13 0.13
CA PRO A 246 -5.74 6.93 -1.08
C PRO A 246 -4.57 7.91 -1.22
N ARG A 247 -4.16 8.53 -0.10
CA ARG A 247 -3.05 9.48 -0.06
C ARG A 247 -1.70 8.79 -0.18
N LEU A 248 -1.56 7.65 0.49
CA LEU A 248 -0.34 6.84 0.44
C LEU A 248 -0.07 6.31 -0.95
N ILE A 249 -1.11 6.06 -1.74
CA ILE A 249 -0.99 5.50 -3.08
C ILE A 249 -0.82 6.58 -4.15
N GLY A 250 -1.58 7.69 -4.08
CA GLY A 250 -1.61 8.68 -5.15
C GLY A 250 -0.23 9.18 -5.58
N ARG A 251 0.63 9.49 -4.60
CA ARG A 251 1.95 10.06 -4.89
C ARG A 251 2.98 9.03 -5.41
N PRO A 252 3.17 7.84 -4.79
CA PRO A 252 4.00 6.78 -5.37
C PRO A 252 3.58 6.39 -6.77
N TRP A 253 2.27 6.37 -7.04
CA TRP A 253 1.73 5.99 -8.34
C TRP A 253 2.19 6.93 -9.47
N GLU A 254 2.20 8.24 -9.24
CA GLU A 254 2.71 9.24 -10.20
C GLU A 254 4.18 9.02 -10.60
N SER A 255 4.97 8.41 -9.72
CA SER A 255 6.38 8.11 -9.99
C SER A 255 6.59 6.86 -10.87
N LYS A 256 5.51 6.26 -11.37
CA LYS A 256 5.49 5.07 -12.23
C LYS A 256 6.16 3.87 -11.57
N PRO A 257 5.55 3.34 -10.48
CA PRO A 257 6.11 2.23 -9.74
C PRO A 257 6.21 0.97 -10.61
N GLY A 258 7.16 0.09 -10.27
CA GLY A 258 7.29 -1.22 -10.91
C GLY A 258 6.06 -2.11 -10.70
N PRO A 259 5.90 -3.17 -11.50
CA PRO A 259 4.69 -4.00 -11.52
C PRO A 259 4.34 -4.60 -10.16
N ALA A 260 5.33 -5.15 -9.42
CA ALA A 260 5.10 -5.74 -8.10
C ALA A 260 4.56 -4.71 -7.09
N LEU A 261 5.02 -3.46 -7.14
CA LEU A 261 4.52 -2.42 -6.25
C LEU A 261 3.11 -1.98 -6.65
N LYS A 262 2.82 -1.89 -7.96
CA LYS A 262 1.47 -1.60 -8.46
C LYS A 262 0.46 -2.63 -7.94
N GLU A 263 0.80 -3.91 -8.05
CA GLU A 263 -0.05 -5.01 -7.60
C GLU A 263 -0.39 -4.88 -6.10
N GLU A 264 0.62 -4.71 -5.25
CA GLU A 264 0.42 -4.58 -3.81
C GLU A 264 -0.41 -3.35 -3.43
N MET A 265 -0.22 -2.22 -4.12
CA MET A 265 -1.03 -1.01 -3.94
C MET A 265 -2.49 -1.24 -4.35
N LEU A 266 -2.75 -1.96 -5.45
CA LEU A 266 -4.11 -2.31 -5.88
C LEU A 266 -4.78 -3.25 -4.88
N ILE A 267 -4.06 -4.23 -4.35
CA ILE A 267 -4.57 -5.13 -3.29
C ILE A 267 -4.94 -4.31 -2.04
N SER A 268 -4.11 -3.34 -1.63
CA SER A 268 -4.43 -2.45 -0.50
C SER A 268 -5.70 -1.64 -0.74
N LEU A 269 -5.92 -1.14 -1.96
CA LEU A 269 -7.16 -0.45 -2.32
C LEU A 269 -8.35 -1.38 -2.25
N MET A 270 -8.25 -2.60 -2.77
CA MET A 270 -9.34 -3.57 -2.73
C MET A 270 -9.80 -3.90 -1.32
N TYR A 271 -8.87 -4.08 -0.38
CA TYR A 271 -9.24 -4.28 1.03
C TYR A 271 -9.82 -3.02 1.66
N SER A 272 -9.39 -1.83 1.24
CA SER A 272 -9.71 -0.56 1.91
C SER A 272 -10.99 0.11 1.43
N LEU A 273 -11.32 0.01 0.14
CA LEU A 273 -12.47 0.70 -0.46
C LEU A 273 -13.83 0.35 0.19
N PRO A 274 -14.13 -0.91 0.58
CA PRO A 274 -15.36 -1.23 1.29
C PRO A 274 -15.48 -0.50 2.64
N HIS A 275 -14.40 -0.46 3.41
CA HIS A 275 -14.35 0.24 4.70
C HIS A 275 -14.46 1.76 4.53
N LEU A 276 -13.79 2.30 3.51
CA LEU A 276 -13.87 3.72 3.18
C LEU A 276 -15.29 4.11 2.74
N SER A 277 -15.98 3.25 1.98
CA SER A 277 -17.37 3.44 1.58
C SER A 277 -18.33 3.45 2.78
N ALA A 278 -18.15 2.53 3.73
CA ALA A 278 -18.92 2.51 4.97
C ALA A 278 -18.67 3.79 5.79
N TYR A 279 -17.41 4.17 5.96
CA TYR A 279 -17.01 5.35 6.72
C TYR A 279 -17.54 6.66 6.11
N LEU A 280 -17.53 6.80 4.77
CA LEU A 280 -18.11 7.96 4.10
C LEU A 280 -19.62 8.10 4.34
N LYS A 281 -20.35 6.98 4.44
CA LYS A 281 -21.79 6.99 4.76
C LYS A 281 -22.04 7.40 6.21
N GLU A 282 -21.19 6.98 7.13
CA GLU A 282 -21.26 7.38 8.55
C GLU A 282 -21.01 8.88 8.72
N LEU A 283 -19.94 9.41 8.11
CA LEU A 283 -19.60 10.84 8.19
C LEU A 283 -20.68 11.77 7.61
N ASP A 284 -21.38 11.35 6.56
CA ASP A 284 -22.51 12.13 5.99
C ASP A 284 -23.63 12.30 7.04
N GLY A 285 -23.82 11.30 7.90
CA GLY A 285 -24.76 11.34 9.03
C GLY A 285 -24.28 12.19 10.21
N GLU A 286 -22.98 12.19 10.51
CA GLU A 286 -22.39 12.90 11.67
C GLU A 286 -22.15 14.41 11.45
N HIS A 287 -22.33 14.91 10.23
CA HIS A 287 -22.18 16.33 9.85
C HIS A 287 -20.75 16.92 10.00
N ASP A 288 -19.72 16.07 9.94
CA ASP A 288 -18.32 16.52 9.86
C ASP A 288 -17.92 16.79 8.39
N GLU A 289 -18.39 17.94 7.87
CA GLU A 289 -18.24 18.31 6.45
C GLU A 289 -16.77 18.48 6.03
N GLU A 290 -15.89 18.96 6.93
CA GLU A 290 -14.48 19.20 6.62
C GLU A 290 -13.72 17.89 6.38
N LYS A 291 -13.85 16.91 7.27
CA LYS A 291 -13.22 15.60 7.08
C LYS A 291 -13.77 14.85 5.87
N LEU A 292 -15.06 15.03 5.60
CA LEU A 292 -15.71 14.42 4.44
C LEU A 292 -15.14 14.98 3.12
N GLU A 293 -14.96 16.29 3.04
CA GLU A 293 -14.36 16.95 1.86
C GLU A 293 -12.89 16.55 1.68
N ASP A 294 -12.11 16.49 2.76
CA ASP A 294 -10.68 16.14 2.76
C ASP A 294 -10.41 14.71 2.22
N ILE A 295 -11.29 13.76 2.55
CA ILE A 295 -11.21 12.38 2.04
C ILE A 295 -11.67 12.31 0.59
N LYS A 296 -12.74 13.03 0.22
CA LYS A 296 -13.24 13.09 -1.15
C LYS A 296 -12.21 13.69 -2.10
N GLU A 297 -11.53 14.76 -1.69
CA GLU A 297 -10.45 15.35 -2.47
C GLU A 297 -9.30 14.35 -2.69
N GLY A 298 -8.93 13.59 -1.65
CA GLY A 298 -7.93 12.53 -1.78
C GLY A 298 -8.34 11.43 -2.77
N LEU A 299 -9.60 10.99 -2.74
CA LEU A 299 -10.14 10.02 -3.69
C LEU A 299 -10.23 10.58 -5.12
N ASP A 300 -10.64 11.83 -5.26
CA ASP A 300 -10.72 12.52 -6.56
C ASP A 300 -9.35 12.64 -7.22
N ASN A 301 -8.35 13.07 -6.46
CA ASN A 301 -6.97 13.16 -6.95
C ASN A 301 -6.45 11.78 -7.39
N LEU A 302 -6.72 10.73 -6.61
CA LEU A 302 -6.32 9.37 -6.97
C LEU A 302 -7.04 8.88 -8.24
N LEU A 303 -8.34 9.14 -8.34
CA LEU A 303 -9.16 8.80 -9.50
C LEU A 303 -8.63 9.46 -10.77
N GLU A 304 -8.33 10.76 -10.72
CA GLU A 304 -7.76 11.50 -11.85
C GLU A 304 -6.40 10.93 -12.26
N THR A 305 -5.54 10.60 -11.28
CA THR A 305 -4.24 9.95 -11.53
C THR A 305 -4.39 8.61 -12.23
N PHE A 306 -5.32 7.75 -11.79
CA PHE A 306 -5.56 6.44 -12.39
C PHE A 306 -6.13 6.57 -13.81
N MET A 307 -7.11 7.45 -14.02
CA MET A 307 -7.69 7.70 -15.34
C MET A 307 -6.64 8.24 -16.33
N LYS A 308 -5.78 9.15 -15.87
CA LYS A 308 -4.70 9.72 -16.69
C LYS A 308 -3.69 8.66 -17.09
N GLU A 309 -3.18 7.88 -16.13
CA GLU A 309 -2.20 6.83 -16.43
C GLU A 309 -2.79 5.78 -17.38
N TYR A 310 -4.00 5.32 -17.10
CA TYR A 310 -4.66 4.33 -17.94
C TYR A 310 -4.86 4.84 -19.37
N ALA A 311 -5.20 6.13 -19.56
CA ALA A 311 -5.30 6.76 -20.87
C ALA A 311 -3.96 6.95 -21.60
N GLU A 312 -2.89 7.29 -20.87
CA GLU A 312 -1.54 7.43 -21.42
C GLU A 312 -0.94 6.09 -21.85
N SER A 313 -1.32 5.00 -21.18
CA SER A 313 -0.83 3.65 -21.48
C SER A 313 -1.34 3.07 -22.81
N GLY A 314 -2.46 3.57 -23.36
CA GLY A 314 -3.03 3.12 -24.64
C GLY A 314 -2.24 3.50 -25.90
N GLY A 315 -1.18 4.30 -25.78
CA GLY A 315 -0.34 4.74 -26.90
C GLY A 315 0.95 3.94 -27.11
N LYS A 316 1.23 2.93 -26.28
CA LYS A 316 2.47 2.15 -26.30
C LYS A 316 2.27 0.78 -26.93
N ILE A 317 3.30 0.26 -27.60
CA ILE A 317 3.33 -1.08 -28.21
C ILE A 317 3.11 -2.20 -27.16
N THR A 318 3.39 -1.91 -25.88
CA THR A 318 3.10 -2.75 -24.70
C THR A 318 1.98 -2.11 -23.89
N ALA A 319 0.81 -1.90 -24.50
CA ALA A 319 -0.30 -1.19 -23.85
C ALA A 319 -0.69 -1.87 -22.53
N GLU A 320 -0.62 -1.13 -21.43
CA GLU A 320 -1.12 -1.58 -20.11
C GLU A 320 -2.65 -1.52 -20.02
N GLN A 321 -3.33 -1.16 -21.12
CA GLN A 321 -4.79 -1.18 -21.20
C GLN A 321 -5.31 -2.60 -21.45
N LEU A 322 -6.51 -2.87 -20.91
CA LEU A 322 -7.23 -4.10 -21.16
C LEU A 322 -7.54 -4.23 -22.66
N GLN A 323 -7.16 -5.34 -23.26
CA GLN A 323 -7.44 -5.66 -24.66
C GLN A 323 -8.64 -6.59 -24.76
N LEU A 324 -9.27 -6.64 -25.93
CA LEU A 324 -10.37 -7.58 -26.19
C LEU A 324 -9.88 -9.04 -26.23
N ASP A 325 -8.60 -9.27 -26.50
CA ASP A 325 -8.00 -10.62 -26.48
C ASP A 325 -7.74 -11.14 -25.06
N ASP A 326 -7.82 -10.27 -24.05
CA ASP A 326 -7.63 -10.60 -22.64
C ASP A 326 -8.91 -11.10 -21.96
N ILE A 327 -10.06 -11.00 -22.64
CA ILE A 327 -11.38 -11.31 -22.09
C ILE A 327 -11.95 -12.58 -22.72
N ASP A 328 -12.62 -13.37 -21.88
CA ASP A 328 -13.43 -14.52 -22.29
C ASP A 328 -14.91 -14.24 -22.02
N PHE A 329 -15.78 -14.90 -22.80
CA PHE A 329 -17.22 -14.82 -22.63
C PHE A 329 -17.70 -16.12 -21.98
N PRO A 330 -17.92 -16.13 -20.65
CA PRO A 330 -18.38 -17.34 -19.98
C PRO A 330 -19.79 -17.70 -20.47
N ASP A 331 -20.05 -19.01 -20.56
CA ASP A 331 -21.37 -19.50 -20.91
C ASP A 331 -22.36 -19.15 -19.77
N PRO A 332 -23.43 -18.38 -20.04
CA PRO A 332 -24.39 -17.98 -19.02
C PRO A 332 -25.16 -19.16 -18.40
N SER A 333 -25.14 -20.33 -19.04
CA SER A 333 -25.78 -21.55 -18.52
C SER A 333 -24.91 -22.32 -17.53
N ILE A 334 -23.62 -22.01 -17.45
CA ILE A 334 -22.66 -22.68 -16.57
C ILE A 334 -22.41 -21.76 -15.36
N PRO A 335 -22.62 -22.23 -14.12
CA PRO A 335 -22.27 -21.46 -12.94
C PRO A 335 -20.79 -21.09 -13.01
N VAL A 336 -20.51 -19.78 -12.95
CA VAL A 336 -19.15 -19.27 -12.96
C VAL A 336 -18.40 -19.86 -11.77
N ASP A 337 -17.31 -20.58 -12.04
CA ASP A 337 -16.41 -21.02 -10.99
C ASP A 337 -15.62 -19.83 -10.47
N ILE A 338 -16.16 -19.19 -9.43
CA ILE A 338 -15.55 -18.04 -8.76
C ILE A 338 -14.15 -18.38 -8.22
N SER A 339 -13.88 -19.67 -7.92
CA SER A 339 -12.58 -20.11 -7.43
C SER A 339 -11.53 -20.22 -8.54
N GLY A 340 -11.95 -20.49 -9.79
CA GLY A 340 -11.09 -20.57 -10.97
C GLY A 340 -11.01 -19.27 -11.79
N SER A 341 -12.02 -18.40 -11.71
CA SER A 341 -12.05 -17.10 -12.39
C SER A 341 -12.63 -16.01 -11.47
N PRO A 342 -11.82 -15.46 -10.56
CA PRO A 342 -12.30 -14.45 -9.61
C PRO A 342 -12.55 -13.08 -10.27
N LEU A 343 -11.94 -12.81 -11.44
CA LEU A 343 -12.07 -11.54 -12.18
C LEU A 343 -13.15 -11.67 -13.25
N THR A 344 -14.40 -11.63 -12.81
CA THR A 344 -15.57 -11.80 -13.67
C THR A 344 -16.51 -10.61 -13.54
N LEU A 345 -17.04 -10.13 -14.66
CA LEU A 345 -18.26 -9.35 -14.74
C LEU A 345 -19.39 -10.26 -15.23
N SER A 346 -20.64 -9.84 -15.06
CA SER A 346 -21.78 -10.61 -15.57
C SER A 346 -21.81 -10.76 -17.10
N SER A 347 -21.10 -9.90 -17.85
CA SER A 347 -21.04 -9.93 -19.31
C SER A 347 -19.80 -10.62 -19.90
N PHE A 348 -18.67 -10.62 -19.18
CA PHE A 348 -17.40 -11.20 -19.63
C PHE A 348 -16.47 -11.41 -18.43
N SER A 349 -15.49 -12.28 -18.58
CA SER A 349 -14.49 -12.58 -17.56
C SER A 349 -13.09 -12.33 -18.08
N LEU A 350 -12.11 -12.18 -17.19
CA LEU A 350 -10.72 -12.20 -17.59
C LEU A 350 -10.33 -13.64 -17.98
N LYS A 351 -9.59 -13.77 -19.08
CA LYS A 351 -9.02 -15.05 -19.50
C LYS A 351 -8.00 -15.54 -18.47
N ALA A 352 -8.04 -16.83 -18.18
CA ALA A 352 -6.99 -17.46 -17.38
C ALA A 352 -5.71 -17.55 -18.21
N ASP A 353 -4.77 -16.65 -17.95
CA ASP A 353 -3.44 -16.62 -18.57
C ASP A 353 -2.39 -16.36 -17.47
N ASP A 354 -1.15 -16.77 -17.70
CA ASP A 354 -0.04 -16.60 -16.75
C ASP A 354 0.45 -15.14 -16.67
N SER A 355 -0.19 -14.22 -17.40
CA SER A 355 0.19 -12.80 -17.47
C SER A 355 -0.53 -11.98 -16.41
N THR A 356 0.22 -11.29 -15.56
CA THR A 356 -0.32 -10.36 -14.55
C THR A 356 -0.75 -9.00 -15.13
N ARG A 357 -0.36 -8.70 -16.37
CA ARG A 357 -0.71 -7.43 -17.05
C ARG A 357 -2.22 -7.22 -17.17
N PRO A 358 -3.00 -8.15 -17.76
CA PRO A 358 -4.45 -8.00 -17.87
C PRO A 358 -5.15 -7.95 -16.52
N GLU A 359 -4.64 -8.66 -15.50
CA GLU A 359 -5.15 -8.58 -14.14
C GLU A 359 -5.00 -7.16 -13.57
N VAL A 360 -3.81 -6.57 -13.67
CA VAL A 360 -3.56 -5.18 -13.23
C VAL A 360 -4.48 -4.19 -13.96
N ALA A 361 -4.65 -4.33 -15.27
CA ALA A 361 -5.53 -3.47 -16.07
C ALA A 361 -7.00 -3.58 -15.62
N TRP A 362 -7.47 -4.81 -15.41
CA TRP A 362 -8.81 -5.11 -14.89
C TRP A 362 -9.02 -4.48 -13.51
N MET A 363 -8.07 -4.67 -12.60
CA MET A 363 -8.13 -4.15 -11.24
C MET A 363 -8.18 -2.61 -11.21
N ILE A 364 -7.43 -1.94 -12.08
CA ILE A 364 -7.50 -0.47 -12.22
C ILE A 364 -8.92 -0.04 -12.61
N LEU A 365 -9.52 -0.66 -13.64
CA LEU A 365 -10.88 -0.32 -14.09
C LEU A 365 -11.93 -0.57 -12.99
N GLN A 366 -11.83 -1.71 -12.29
CA GLN A 366 -12.71 -2.04 -11.17
C GLN A 366 -12.58 -1.01 -10.03
N ILE A 367 -11.36 -0.66 -9.63
CA ILE A 367 -11.10 0.33 -8.58
C ILE A 367 -11.62 1.72 -8.97
N ILE A 368 -11.38 2.16 -10.22
CA ILE A 368 -11.95 3.41 -10.76
C ILE A 368 -13.48 3.39 -10.62
N ALA A 369 -14.14 2.31 -11.05
CA ALA A 369 -15.59 2.20 -10.96
C ALA A 369 -16.10 2.26 -9.51
N MET A 370 -15.42 1.59 -8.58
CA MET A 370 -15.73 1.63 -7.15
C MET A 370 -15.60 3.05 -6.56
N MET A 371 -14.53 3.78 -6.89
CA MET A 371 -14.31 5.16 -6.45
C MET A 371 -15.37 6.12 -7.01
N VAL A 372 -15.68 6.03 -8.31
CA VAL A 372 -16.73 6.84 -8.95
C VAL A 372 -18.08 6.60 -8.28
N SER A 373 -18.41 5.35 -7.98
CA SER A 373 -19.65 5.00 -7.27
C SER A 373 -19.71 5.66 -5.88
N MET A 374 -18.63 5.60 -5.10
CA MET A 374 -18.55 6.21 -3.76
C MET A 374 -18.69 7.75 -3.79
N LEU A 375 -18.06 8.40 -4.76
CA LEU A 375 -18.12 9.85 -4.93
C LEU A 375 -19.53 10.31 -5.34
N ASP A 376 -20.16 9.58 -6.26
CA ASP A 376 -21.49 9.93 -6.79
C ASP A 376 -22.64 9.62 -5.83
N THR A 377 -22.57 8.56 -5.01
CA THR A 377 -23.64 8.23 -4.03
C THR A 377 -23.93 9.39 -3.08
N ASN A 378 -22.91 10.18 -2.75
CA ASN A 378 -23.03 11.28 -1.79
C ASN A 378 -23.59 12.58 -2.41
N ILE A 379 -23.43 12.79 -3.72
CA ILE A 379 -24.01 13.95 -4.42
C ILE A 379 -25.55 13.85 -4.41
N SER A 380 -26.09 12.63 -4.53
CA SER A 380 -27.54 12.40 -4.53
C SER A 380 -28.20 12.70 -3.17
N ASN A 381 -27.57 12.33 -2.05
CA ASN A 381 -28.10 12.56 -0.69
C ASN A 381 -28.17 14.05 -0.32
N GLN A 382 -27.25 14.87 -0.83
CA GLN A 382 -27.26 16.31 -0.59
C GLN A 382 -28.38 17.05 -1.36
N SER A 383 -28.96 16.43 -2.38
CA SER A 383 -30.03 17.02 -3.20
C SER A 383 -31.43 16.86 -2.57
N SER A 384 -31.61 15.92 -1.64
CA SER A 384 -32.88 15.64 -0.96
C SER A 384 -33.16 16.50 0.28
N THR A 385 -32.20 17.27 0.79
CA THR A 385 -32.41 18.17 1.94
C THR A 385 -32.64 19.62 1.50
N GLU A 386 -33.91 20.00 1.28
CA GLU A 386 -34.39 21.33 0.85
C GLU A 386 -33.99 22.48 1.82
N SER A 387 -33.47 22.19 3.02
CA SER A 387 -33.10 23.17 4.06
C SER A 387 -31.70 23.80 3.91
N ARG A 388 -30.82 23.27 3.06
CA ARG A 388 -29.38 23.68 2.95
C ARG A 388 -29.12 24.98 2.16
N ARG A 389 -30.14 25.78 1.82
CA ARG A 389 -30.06 26.78 0.73
C ARG A 389 -29.36 28.11 1.03
N LYS A 390 -29.00 28.45 2.28
CA LYS A 390 -28.48 29.81 2.61
C LYS A 390 -26.96 29.97 2.74
N ARG A 391 -26.14 28.91 2.86
CA ARG A 391 -24.65 29.04 2.91
C ARG A 391 -23.93 28.69 1.61
N ARG A 392 -24.56 27.95 0.68
CA ARG A 392 -23.95 27.46 -0.58
C ARG A 392 -23.92 28.51 -1.73
N ARG A 393 -23.63 29.78 -1.50
CA ARG A 393 -23.66 30.80 -2.58
C ARG A 393 -22.31 31.17 -3.21
N LYS A 394 -21.18 30.57 -2.80
CA LYS A 394 -19.87 30.91 -3.40
C LYS A 394 -19.04 29.74 -3.97
N SER A 395 -19.35 28.49 -3.68
CA SER A 395 -18.70 27.31 -4.29
C SER A 395 -19.74 26.44 -5.01
N LYS A 396 -20.34 26.94 -6.11
CA LYS A 396 -21.55 26.30 -6.67
C LYS A 396 -21.80 26.44 -8.17
N ARG A 397 -20.77 26.35 -9.01
CA ARG A 397 -20.97 26.32 -10.47
C ARG A 397 -20.36 25.14 -11.23
N LEU A 398 -19.57 24.29 -10.57
CA LEU A 398 -18.97 23.09 -11.18
C LEU A 398 -19.46 21.75 -10.58
N GLU A 399 -20.24 21.81 -9.49
CA GLU A 399 -20.57 20.65 -8.63
C GLU A 399 -21.92 19.96 -8.98
N THR A 400 -22.37 19.99 -10.25
CA THR A 400 -23.76 19.56 -10.60
C THR A 400 -23.83 18.36 -11.55
N GLN A 401 -22.71 17.85 -12.07
CA GLN A 401 -22.71 16.65 -12.90
C GLN A 401 -22.06 15.50 -12.14
N SER A 402 -22.80 14.39 -11.95
CA SER A 402 -22.22 13.14 -11.43
C SER A 402 -21.07 12.68 -12.32
N ARG A 403 -20.01 12.14 -11.72
CA ARG A 403 -18.80 11.68 -12.40
C ARG A 403 -19.11 10.58 -13.41
N PHE A 404 -20.06 9.70 -13.09
CA PHE A 404 -20.60 8.75 -14.05
C PHE A 404 -21.12 9.43 -15.34
N ASN A 405 -21.87 10.53 -15.21
CA ASN A 405 -22.34 11.28 -16.37
C ASN A 405 -21.21 11.96 -17.15
N GLN A 406 -20.13 12.37 -16.47
CA GLN A 406 -18.95 12.94 -17.15
C GLN A 406 -18.24 11.87 -17.97
N ILE A 407 -18.10 10.65 -17.45
CA ILE A 407 -17.48 9.52 -18.17
C ILE A 407 -18.34 9.12 -19.38
N LEU A 408 -19.68 9.11 -19.24
CA LEU A 408 -20.57 8.90 -20.38
C LEU A 408 -20.42 9.99 -21.46
N GLN A 409 -20.28 11.25 -21.07
CA GLN A 409 -19.99 12.34 -22.03
C GLN A 409 -18.63 12.17 -22.70
N GLN A 410 -17.61 11.69 -21.98
CA GLN A 410 -16.29 11.38 -22.55
C GLN A 410 -16.34 10.23 -23.56
N ALA A 411 -17.22 9.25 -23.37
CA ALA A 411 -17.46 8.19 -24.36
C ALA A 411 -18.04 8.74 -25.69
N GLY A 412 -18.80 9.84 -25.62
CA GLY A 412 -19.26 10.57 -26.80
C GLY A 412 -18.25 11.56 -27.38
N SER A 413 -17.07 11.72 -26.78
CA SER A 413 -16.09 12.73 -27.21
C SER A 413 -15.32 12.31 -28.46
N TYR A 414 -14.83 13.30 -29.21
CA TYR A 414 -14.00 13.09 -30.40
C TYR A 414 -12.55 12.70 -30.09
N ALA A 415 -12.14 12.65 -28.82
CA ALA A 415 -10.79 12.30 -28.42
C ALA A 415 -10.65 10.77 -28.33
N PRO A 416 -9.95 10.10 -29.26
CA PRO A 416 -10.02 8.64 -29.41
C PRO A 416 -9.54 7.90 -28.16
N ARG A 417 -8.47 8.36 -27.51
CA ARG A 417 -7.94 7.73 -26.28
C ARG A 417 -8.89 7.86 -25.09
N SER A 418 -9.44 9.06 -24.89
CA SER A 418 -10.41 9.31 -23.82
C SER A 418 -11.71 8.52 -24.05
N LYS A 419 -12.10 8.38 -25.31
CA LYS A 419 -13.26 7.60 -25.73
C LYS A 419 -13.10 6.12 -25.42
N THR A 420 -11.98 5.51 -25.82
CA THR A 420 -11.73 4.08 -25.54
C THR A 420 -11.68 3.78 -24.04
N VAL A 421 -11.01 4.62 -23.24
CA VAL A 421 -10.98 4.46 -21.77
C VAL A 421 -12.37 4.57 -21.17
N ALA A 422 -13.16 5.57 -21.58
CA ALA A 422 -14.52 5.73 -21.10
C ALA A 422 -15.40 4.51 -21.47
N LEU A 423 -15.27 4.00 -22.70
CA LEU A 423 -16.00 2.82 -23.16
C LEU A 423 -15.62 1.55 -22.40
N GLN A 424 -14.34 1.35 -22.10
CA GLN A 424 -13.87 0.22 -21.30
C GLN A 424 -14.37 0.27 -19.85
N LEU A 425 -14.54 1.47 -19.30
CA LEU A 425 -14.97 1.67 -17.92
C LEU A 425 -16.50 1.52 -17.73
N ILE A 426 -17.30 1.73 -18.78
CA ILE A 426 -18.76 1.66 -18.72
C ILE A 426 -19.27 0.31 -18.21
N PRO A 427 -18.83 -0.87 -18.71
CA PRO A 427 -19.27 -2.17 -18.18
C PRO A 427 -19.06 -2.30 -16.67
N PHE A 428 -17.89 -1.90 -16.16
CA PHE A 428 -17.55 -1.92 -14.74
C PHE A 428 -18.44 -0.97 -13.92
N LEU A 429 -18.67 0.24 -14.42
CA LEU A 429 -19.55 1.22 -13.76
C LEU A 429 -21.00 0.74 -13.71
N LEU A 430 -21.49 0.11 -14.77
CA LEU A 430 -22.83 -0.46 -14.81
C LEU A 430 -22.95 -1.62 -13.81
N GLU A 431 -21.98 -2.53 -13.78
CA GLU A 431 -21.92 -3.61 -12.79
C GLU A 431 -21.99 -3.06 -11.36
N GLU A 432 -21.14 -2.08 -11.04
CA GLU A 432 -21.09 -1.51 -9.69
C GLU A 432 -22.41 -0.83 -9.27
N ARG A 433 -23.12 -0.22 -10.22
CA ARG A 433 -24.41 0.45 -10.00
C ARG A 433 -25.58 -0.50 -9.84
N ILE A 434 -25.50 -1.66 -10.48
CA ILE A 434 -26.56 -2.67 -10.46
C ILE A 434 -26.42 -3.55 -9.22
N THR A 435 -25.19 -3.93 -8.88
CA THR A 435 -24.92 -4.90 -7.82
C THR A 435 -24.88 -4.27 -6.42
N ARG A 436 -24.46 -3.00 -6.27
CA ARG A 436 -24.50 -2.34 -4.96
C ARG A 436 -25.93 -1.92 -4.59
N PRO A 437 -26.35 -2.11 -3.32
CA PRO A 437 -27.58 -1.53 -2.79
C PRO A 437 -27.43 0.00 -2.74
N GLY A 438 -28.01 0.66 -3.74
CA GLY A 438 -27.97 2.10 -3.92
C GLY A 438 -29.17 2.57 -4.75
N LYS A 439 -29.08 3.77 -5.31
CA LYS A 439 -30.12 4.27 -6.22
C LYS A 439 -29.95 3.57 -7.58
N PRO A 440 -30.89 2.71 -8.00
CA PRO A 440 -30.84 2.10 -9.32
C PRO A 440 -30.94 3.19 -10.39
N LEU A 441 -30.32 2.92 -11.55
CA LEU A 441 -30.44 3.78 -12.72
C LEU A 441 -31.92 3.96 -13.08
N SER A 442 -32.36 5.20 -13.27
CA SER A 442 -33.72 5.46 -13.72
C SER A 442 -33.92 4.92 -15.15
N VAL A 443 -35.16 4.57 -15.50
CA VAL A 443 -35.50 4.11 -16.86
C VAL A 443 -35.10 5.14 -17.93
N SER A 444 -35.18 6.44 -17.61
CA SER A 444 -34.74 7.53 -18.49
C SER A 444 -33.22 7.57 -18.68
N GLU A 445 -32.44 7.39 -17.61
CA GLU A 445 -30.97 7.33 -17.70
C GLU A 445 -30.54 6.10 -18.48
N TRP A 446 -31.20 4.96 -18.24
CA TRP A 446 -30.99 3.73 -18.99
C TRP A 446 -31.21 3.90 -20.49
N ARG A 447 -32.36 4.46 -20.88
CA ARG A 447 -32.68 4.70 -22.30
C ARG A 447 -31.65 5.60 -22.98
N ARG A 448 -31.17 6.63 -22.29
CA ARG A 448 -30.14 7.52 -22.81
C ARG A 448 -28.81 6.78 -23.01
N ILE A 449 -28.35 6.05 -22.00
CA ILE A 449 -27.09 5.26 -22.09
C ILE A 449 -27.17 4.28 -23.26
N MET A 450 -28.30 3.57 -23.40
CA MET A 450 -28.50 2.62 -24.49
C MET A 450 -28.50 3.29 -25.87
N ALA A 451 -29.15 4.44 -26.01
CA ALA A 451 -29.15 5.20 -27.26
C ALA A 451 -27.74 5.67 -27.64
N ASP A 452 -27.00 6.23 -26.67
CA ASP A 452 -25.65 6.73 -26.88
C ASP A 452 -24.68 5.59 -27.24
N LEU A 453 -24.73 4.46 -26.52
CA LEU A 453 -23.90 3.30 -26.82
C LEU A 453 -24.25 2.64 -28.15
N SER A 454 -25.54 2.60 -28.53
CA SER A 454 -25.96 2.02 -29.82
C SER A 454 -25.45 2.84 -31.00
N LEU A 455 -25.41 4.17 -30.84
CA LEU A 455 -24.82 5.07 -31.82
C LEU A 455 -23.31 4.81 -31.97
N ILE A 456 -22.59 4.67 -30.84
CA ILE A 456 -21.14 4.39 -30.85
C ILE A 456 -20.84 2.99 -31.40
N ALA A 457 -21.69 2.00 -31.11
CA ALA A 457 -21.57 0.64 -31.66
C ALA A 457 -21.67 0.61 -33.19
N SER A 458 -22.33 1.62 -33.78
CA SER A 458 -22.50 1.76 -35.23
C SER A 458 -21.33 2.50 -35.91
N GLU A 459 -20.29 2.91 -35.17
CA GLU A 459 -19.12 3.59 -35.73
C GLU A 459 -18.11 2.61 -36.36
N ASP A 460 -17.29 3.12 -37.30
CA ASP A 460 -16.31 2.33 -38.05
C ASP A 460 -15.15 1.76 -37.21
N SER A 461 -14.93 2.27 -35.99
CA SER A 461 -13.85 1.81 -35.13
C SER A 461 -14.22 0.48 -34.47
N THR A 462 -13.58 -0.61 -34.91
CA THR A 462 -13.82 -1.97 -34.38
C THR A 462 -13.64 -2.06 -32.87
N VAL A 463 -12.61 -1.43 -32.32
CA VAL A 463 -12.33 -1.42 -30.87
C VAL A 463 -13.43 -0.70 -30.10
N ASN A 464 -13.79 0.52 -30.51
CA ASN A 464 -14.82 1.30 -29.82
C ASN A 464 -16.20 0.66 -29.96
N SER A 465 -16.53 0.13 -31.15
CA SER A 465 -17.77 -0.59 -31.39
C SER A 465 -17.88 -1.83 -30.50
N SER A 466 -16.81 -2.61 -30.37
CA SER A 466 -16.77 -3.79 -29.51
C SER A 466 -16.98 -3.45 -28.03
N TRP A 467 -16.27 -2.46 -27.49
CA TRP A 467 -16.47 -2.03 -26.10
C TRP A 467 -17.85 -1.42 -25.85
N ALA A 468 -18.43 -0.71 -26.83
CA ALA A 468 -19.80 -0.22 -26.74
C ALA A 468 -20.81 -1.37 -26.69
N MET A 469 -20.63 -2.41 -27.51
CA MET A 469 -21.44 -3.63 -27.46
C MET A 469 -21.33 -4.36 -26.11
N LEU A 470 -20.15 -4.40 -25.48
CA LEU A 470 -19.99 -4.96 -24.13
C LEU A 470 -20.75 -4.16 -23.07
N GLY A 471 -20.74 -2.83 -23.16
CA GLY A 471 -21.55 -1.96 -22.31
C GLY A 471 -23.06 -2.22 -22.47
N ILE A 472 -23.50 -2.45 -23.71
CA ILE A 472 -24.89 -2.83 -24.04
C ILE A 472 -25.22 -4.24 -23.52
N ALA A 473 -24.32 -5.21 -23.64
CA ALA A 473 -24.57 -6.55 -23.12
C ALA A 473 -24.80 -6.50 -21.61
N ARG A 474 -23.95 -5.77 -20.88
CA ARG A 474 -24.07 -5.62 -19.43
C ARG A 474 -25.37 -4.95 -18.99
N SER A 475 -25.88 -3.98 -19.74
CA SER A 475 -27.11 -3.27 -19.38
C SER A 475 -28.38 -4.11 -19.42
N VAL A 476 -28.37 -5.18 -20.22
CA VAL A 476 -29.54 -6.02 -20.50
C VAL A 476 -29.68 -7.18 -19.50
N VAL A 477 -28.56 -7.75 -19.01
CA VAL A 477 -28.54 -8.90 -18.09
C VAL A 477 -29.44 -8.78 -16.83
N PRO A 478 -29.58 -7.63 -16.15
CA PRO A 478 -30.43 -7.52 -14.96
C PRO A 478 -31.93 -7.68 -15.24
N GLN A 479 -32.36 -7.44 -16.49
CA GLN A 479 -33.78 -7.47 -16.83
C GLN A 479 -34.30 -8.89 -17.05
N PHE A 480 -33.43 -9.83 -17.40
CA PHE A 480 -33.82 -11.22 -17.62
C PHE A 480 -33.86 -12.04 -16.32
N SER A 481 -33.04 -11.72 -15.31
CA SER A 481 -33.11 -12.42 -14.01
C SER A 481 -34.27 -11.97 -13.12
N SER A 482 -34.92 -10.84 -13.43
CA SER A 482 -36.09 -10.32 -12.70
C SER A 482 -37.43 -10.63 -13.38
N ALA A 483 -37.40 -11.26 -14.56
CA ALA A 483 -38.60 -11.63 -15.31
C ALA A 483 -39.10 -13.07 -15.03
N ASP A 484 -38.32 -13.88 -14.30
CA ASP A 484 -38.64 -15.28 -13.95
C ASP A 484 -39.01 -15.50 -12.47
N THR A 485 -39.48 -14.45 -11.77
CA THR A 485 -40.19 -14.55 -10.48
C THR A 485 -41.41 -13.64 -10.49
#